data_AF-A0A7J7SPW5-F1
#
_entry.id   AF-A0A7J7SPW5-F1
#
_cell.length_a   1.000
_cell.length_b   1.000
_cell.length_c   1.000
_cell.angle_alpha   90.00
_cell.angle_beta   90.00
_cell.angle_gamma   90.00
#
_symmetry.space_group_name_H-M   'P 1'
#
loop_
_entity.id
_entity.type
_entity.pdbx_description
1 polymer ?
#
loop_
_entity_poly.entity_id
_entity_poly.type
_entity_poly.pdbx_seq_one_letter_code
_entity_poly.pdbx_strand_id
1 'polypeptide(L)'
;MCPHSSTNPSSRSLSLTVQLSLPPTLYLEGLPRKYVAVQLHLHWGERGSKMGSEHQINSKASAAELHIVHYDSDSYNSVGEAMKSPQGLAVLGILIEVGENENPAYEHILSRLHEIRYKGQKTSVPPFSVKELLPPELSQFFRYNGSLTTPPCYQSVVWTVFSQKVQISAGQLEKLQETLLSREREPAQVLEQNYRVPQPLNQRKVLASFNQDESPYTTGEMLSIGVGILVGSLCLVVVVYFIAKKIQ
;
A
#
# COMPACT_ATOMS: atom_id res chain seq x y z
N MET A 1 5.78 -13.50 -7.68
CA MET A 1 5.16 -13.90 -8.96
C MET A 1 3.85 -13.16 -9.14
N CYS A 2 3.44 -12.90 -10.38
CA CYS A 2 2.11 -12.37 -10.65
C CYS A 2 1.04 -13.41 -10.41
N PRO A 3 -0.15 -13.03 -9.91
CA PRO A 3 -1.25 -13.97 -9.82
C PRO A 3 -1.58 -14.44 -11.24
N HIS A 4 -1.31 -15.70 -11.57
CA HIS A 4 -1.68 -16.23 -12.88
C HIS A 4 -3.22 -16.29 -12.97
N SER A 5 -3.82 -15.62 -13.96
CA SER A 5 -5.17 -15.96 -14.43
C SER A 5 -5.06 -17.27 -15.23
N SER A 6 -5.83 -18.34 -15.00
CA SER A 6 -7.29 -18.36 -15.18
C SER A 6 -8.01 -19.49 -14.45
N THR A 7 -7.34 -20.26 -13.59
CA THR A 7 -7.94 -21.46 -12.95
C THR A 7 -8.07 -21.39 -11.42
N ASN A 8 -7.45 -20.42 -10.75
CA ASN A 8 -7.49 -20.30 -9.29
C ASN A 8 -8.52 -19.23 -8.85
N PRO A 9 -9.52 -19.54 -7.99
CA PRO A 9 -10.50 -18.57 -7.50
C PRO A 9 -9.87 -17.32 -6.87
N SER A 10 -8.71 -17.45 -6.24
CA SER A 10 -7.97 -16.33 -5.62
C SER A 10 -7.43 -15.32 -6.63
N SER A 11 -7.04 -15.73 -7.85
CA SER A 11 -6.56 -14.79 -8.87
C SER A 11 -7.68 -13.98 -9.54
N ARG A 12 -8.93 -14.44 -9.44
CA ARG A 12 -10.11 -13.70 -9.91
C ARG A 12 -10.46 -12.52 -8.99
N SER A 13 -10.33 -12.70 -7.66
CA SER A 13 -10.60 -11.63 -6.67
C SER A 13 -9.66 -10.43 -6.87
N LEU A 14 -8.38 -10.68 -7.11
CA LEU A 14 -7.35 -9.63 -7.28
C LEU A 14 -7.59 -8.69 -8.47
N SER A 15 -8.41 -9.07 -9.44
CA SER A 15 -8.76 -8.21 -10.59
C SER A 15 -10.05 -7.42 -10.40
N LEU A 16 -10.78 -7.65 -9.30
CA LEU A 16 -12.06 -7.02 -9.02
C LEU A 16 -11.92 -6.04 -7.84
N THR A 17 -12.42 -4.84 -8.05
CA THR A 17 -12.42 -3.76 -7.07
C THR A 17 -13.56 -2.79 -7.39
N VAL A 18 -13.87 -1.89 -6.46
CA VAL A 18 -14.62 -0.68 -6.76
C VAL A 18 -13.67 0.35 -7.36
N GLN A 19 -14.04 0.88 -8.53
CA GLN A 19 -13.25 1.88 -9.25
C GLN A 19 -14.08 3.13 -9.49
N LEU A 20 -13.51 4.29 -9.18
CA LEU A 20 -14.07 5.60 -9.52
C LEU A 20 -13.24 6.21 -10.65
N SER A 21 -13.89 6.58 -11.76
CA SER A 21 -13.24 7.31 -12.85
C SER A 21 -12.91 8.74 -12.44
N LEU A 22 -11.73 9.23 -12.81
CA LEU A 22 -11.28 10.59 -12.54
C LEU A 22 -11.08 11.36 -13.86
N PRO A 23 -11.35 12.67 -13.89
CA PRO A 23 -11.15 13.47 -15.09
C PRO A 23 -9.65 13.75 -15.31
N PRO A 24 -9.17 13.83 -16.57
CA PRO A 24 -7.77 14.10 -16.90
C PRO A 24 -7.33 15.55 -16.61
N THR A 25 -8.26 16.39 -16.16
CA THR A 25 -7.96 17.73 -15.62
C THR A 25 -7.25 17.66 -14.27
N LEU A 26 -7.34 16.53 -13.56
CA LEU A 26 -6.53 16.23 -12.38
C LEU A 26 -5.20 15.62 -12.85
N TYR A 27 -4.09 16.11 -12.34
CA TYR A 27 -2.77 15.61 -12.69
C TYR A 27 -1.76 15.84 -11.56
N LEU A 28 -0.66 15.09 -11.58
CA LEU A 28 0.44 15.26 -10.65
C LEU A 28 1.51 16.18 -11.23
N GLU A 29 1.92 17.15 -10.41
CA GLU A 29 3.15 17.92 -10.58
C GLU A 29 4.21 17.37 -9.61
N GLY A 30 5.50 17.47 -9.96
CA GLY A 30 6.61 16.94 -9.14
C GLY A 30 7.13 15.55 -9.55
N LEU A 31 6.73 15.06 -10.72
CA LEU A 31 7.38 13.95 -11.43
C LEU A 31 8.06 14.47 -12.70
N PRO A 32 9.01 13.72 -13.30
CA PRO A 32 9.73 14.16 -14.51
C PRO A 32 8.85 14.42 -15.73
N ARG A 33 7.60 13.97 -15.71
CA ARG A 33 6.60 14.09 -16.78
C ARG A 33 5.25 14.43 -16.16
N LYS A 34 4.32 14.95 -16.97
CA LYS A 34 2.95 15.19 -16.55
C LYS A 34 2.16 13.88 -16.51
N TYR A 35 1.70 13.51 -15.32
CA TYR A 35 0.86 12.33 -15.13
C TYR A 35 -0.59 12.73 -14.85
N VAL A 36 -1.48 12.52 -15.81
CA VAL A 36 -2.92 12.84 -15.69
C VAL A 36 -3.68 11.68 -15.05
N ALA A 37 -4.67 12.00 -14.22
CA ALA A 37 -5.48 11.03 -13.50
C ALA A 37 -6.36 10.22 -14.47
N VAL A 38 -6.61 8.96 -14.09
CA VAL A 38 -7.46 8.02 -14.83
C VAL A 38 -8.60 7.53 -13.94
N GLN A 39 -8.22 7.02 -12.77
CA GLN A 39 -9.14 6.39 -11.83
C GLN A 39 -8.53 6.32 -10.45
N LEU A 40 -9.37 6.03 -9.46
CA LEU A 40 -8.95 5.47 -8.19
C LEU A 40 -9.67 4.16 -7.89
N HIS A 41 -9.06 3.30 -7.07
CA HIS A 41 -9.65 2.04 -6.62
C HIS A 41 -9.09 1.61 -5.26
N LEU A 42 -9.76 0.66 -4.61
CA LEU A 42 -9.45 0.20 -3.25
C LEU A 42 -9.03 -1.28 -3.22
N HIS A 43 -8.15 -1.60 -2.28
CA HIS A 43 -7.80 -2.96 -1.88
C HIS A 43 -8.13 -3.15 -0.39
N TRP A 44 -8.71 -4.28 -0.01
CA TRP A 44 -9.13 -4.55 1.36
C TRP A 44 -9.10 -6.05 1.70
N GLY A 45 -9.11 -6.32 3.01
CA GLY A 45 -9.14 -7.66 3.58
C GLY A 45 -10.53 -8.27 3.67
N GLU A 46 -10.66 -9.31 4.49
CA GLU A 46 -11.95 -9.87 4.89
C GLU A 46 -12.46 -9.24 6.20
N ARG A 47 -13.74 -9.43 6.50
CA ARG A 47 -14.34 -8.95 7.75
C ARG A 47 -13.56 -9.46 8.96
N GLY A 48 -13.25 -8.55 9.90
CA GLY A 48 -12.51 -8.87 11.12
C GLY A 48 -10.99 -9.00 10.94
N SER A 49 -10.50 -8.98 9.70
CA SER A 49 -9.06 -8.87 9.43
C SER A 49 -8.59 -7.43 9.57
N LYS A 50 -7.42 -7.26 10.20
CA LYS A 50 -6.67 -5.98 10.23
C LYS A 50 -5.70 -5.83 9.05
N MET A 51 -5.68 -6.79 8.14
CA MET A 51 -4.79 -6.84 6.98
C MET A 51 -5.61 -6.76 5.68
N GLY A 52 -5.30 -5.79 4.85
CA GLY A 52 -5.90 -5.62 3.53
C GLY A 52 -5.17 -4.68 2.58
N SER A 53 -4.09 -4.02 3.03
CA SER A 53 -3.20 -3.25 2.15
C SER A 53 -2.29 -4.16 1.32
N GLU A 54 -1.91 -3.70 0.13
CA GLU A 54 -0.92 -4.37 -0.72
C GLU A 54 0.51 -4.06 -0.24
N HIS A 55 0.77 -2.79 0.06
CA HIS A 55 2.02 -2.34 0.64
C HIS A 55 2.07 -2.59 2.15
N GLN A 56 3.31 -2.68 2.65
CA GLN A 56 3.62 -2.72 4.07
C GLN A 56 4.77 -1.76 4.36
N ILE A 57 4.69 -1.07 5.49
CA ILE A 57 5.78 -0.26 6.03
C ILE A 57 6.33 -1.00 7.24
N ASN A 58 7.64 -1.29 7.25
CA ASN A 58 8.29 -2.07 8.31
C ASN A 58 7.59 -3.41 8.61
N SER A 59 7.21 -4.12 7.54
CA SER A 59 6.48 -5.40 7.59
C SER A 59 5.10 -5.35 8.26
N LYS A 60 4.52 -4.15 8.39
CA LYS A 60 3.17 -3.94 8.93
C LYS A 60 2.21 -3.55 7.81
N ALA A 61 1.20 -4.39 7.59
CA ALA A 61 0.07 -4.08 6.73
C ALA A 61 -0.92 -3.12 7.44
N SER A 62 -1.78 -2.50 6.64
CA SER A 62 -2.94 -1.73 7.11
C SER A 62 -4.24 -2.40 6.66
N ALA A 63 -5.39 -1.90 7.10
CA ALA A 63 -6.69 -2.54 6.89
C ALA A 63 -7.16 -2.50 5.43
N ALA A 64 -6.78 -1.44 4.72
CA ALA A 64 -7.07 -1.27 3.29
C ALA A 64 -5.99 -0.38 2.65
N GLU A 65 -6.05 -0.23 1.32
CA GLU A 65 -5.20 0.67 0.56
C GLU A 65 -5.94 1.29 -0.62
N LEU A 66 -5.81 2.60 -0.78
CA LEU A 66 -6.33 3.35 -1.93
C LEU A 66 -5.20 3.53 -2.95
N HIS A 67 -5.52 3.26 -4.21
CA HIS A 67 -4.68 3.56 -5.36
C HIS A 67 -5.30 4.66 -6.21
N ILE A 68 -4.55 5.72 -6.47
CA ILE A 68 -4.92 6.76 -7.45
C ILE A 68 -3.98 6.64 -8.65
N VAL A 69 -4.54 6.26 -9.79
CA VAL A 69 -3.80 5.88 -10.99
C VAL A 69 -3.74 7.04 -11.97
N HIS A 70 -2.53 7.34 -12.41
CA HIS A 70 -2.23 8.36 -13.40
C HIS A 70 -1.38 7.74 -14.53
N TYR A 71 -1.44 8.33 -15.72
CA TYR A 71 -0.56 7.96 -16.83
C TYR A 71 0.17 9.18 -17.39
N ASP A 72 1.36 8.94 -17.90
CA ASP A 72 2.19 9.94 -18.57
C ASP A 72 1.51 10.40 -19.87
N SER A 73 0.97 11.61 -19.84
CA SER A 73 0.29 12.22 -21.00
C SER A 73 1.23 12.93 -21.95
N ASP A 74 2.48 13.18 -21.54
CA ASP A 74 3.46 13.85 -22.40
C ASP A 74 4.00 12.86 -23.45
N SER A 75 4.11 11.57 -23.10
CA SER A 75 4.68 10.54 -23.98
C SER A 75 3.65 9.62 -24.63
N TYR A 76 2.42 9.53 -24.10
CA TYR A 76 1.42 8.54 -24.54
C TYR A 76 0.04 9.17 -24.74
N ASN A 77 -0.72 8.68 -25.73
CA ASN A 77 -2.06 9.17 -26.02
C ASN A 77 -3.14 8.48 -25.16
N SER A 78 -2.80 7.37 -24.49
CA SER A 78 -3.74 6.63 -23.66
C SER A 78 -3.05 5.84 -22.55
N VAL A 79 -3.80 5.58 -21.48
CA VAL A 79 -3.37 4.69 -20.39
C VAL A 79 -3.02 3.28 -20.89
N GLY A 80 -3.67 2.80 -21.96
CA GLY A 80 -3.45 1.46 -22.53
C GLY A 80 -2.09 1.31 -23.23
N GLU A 81 -1.57 2.39 -23.80
CA GLU A 81 -0.19 2.46 -24.31
C GLU A 81 0.79 2.60 -23.15
N ALA A 82 0.56 3.60 -22.29
CA ALA A 82 1.44 3.95 -21.19
C ALA A 82 1.68 2.77 -20.23
N MET A 83 0.65 1.97 -19.91
CA MET A 83 0.78 0.85 -18.98
C MET A 83 1.73 -0.26 -19.45
N LYS A 84 2.11 -0.29 -20.72
CA LYS A 84 3.03 -1.29 -21.28
C LYS A 84 4.49 -0.83 -21.25
N SER A 85 4.72 0.45 -20.94
CA SER A 85 6.03 1.07 -21.03
C SER A 85 6.60 1.38 -19.64
N PRO A 86 7.93 1.27 -19.45
CA PRO A 86 8.57 1.61 -18.18
C PRO A 86 8.21 3.04 -17.75
N GLN A 87 7.74 3.18 -16.51
CA GLN A 87 7.32 4.47 -15.93
C GLN A 87 6.21 5.18 -16.73
N GLY A 88 5.43 4.47 -17.55
CA GLY A 88 4.27 5.08 -18.21
C GLY A 88 3.12 5.39 -17.25
N LEU A 89 3.12 4.78 -16.06
CA LEU A 89 2.14 5.06 -15.00
C LEU A 89 2.79 5.66 -13.76
N ALA A 90 2.04 6.50 -13.06
CA ALA A 90 2.34 6.92 -11.69
C ALA A 90 1.14 6.58 -10.80
N VAL A 91 1.39 5.87 -9.71
CA VAL A 91 0.33 5.48 -8.77
C VAL A 91 0.66 6.03 -7.38
N LEU A 92 -0.32 6.71 -6.79
CA LEU A 92 -0.30 7.08 -5.38
C LEU A 92 -0.91 5.94 -4.57
N GLY A 93 -0.17 5.43 -3.58
CA GLY A 93 -0.63 4.45 -2.60
C GLY A 93 -0.88 5.11 -1.25
N ILE A 94 -2.11 5.01 -0.75
CA ILE A 94 -2.54 5.55 0.53
C ILE A 94 -2.97 4.37 1.41
N LEU A 95 -2.18 4.08 2.43
CA LEU A 95 -2.51 3.08 3.44
C LEU A 95 -3.65 3.57 4.33
N ILE A 96 -4.63 2.71 4.61
CA ILE A 96 -5.83 3.05 5.38
C ILE A 96 -5.88 2.19 6.64
N GLU A 97 -6.06 2.82 7.79
CA GLU A 97 -6.26 2.14 9.07
C GLU A 97 -7.59 2.52 9.73
N VAL A 98 -7.96 1.80 10.78
CA VAL A 98 -9.19 2.06 11.54
C VAL A 98 -8.90 3.15 12.57
N GLY A 99 -9.69 4.22 12.53
CA GLY A 99 -9.72 5.28 13.53
C GLY A 99 -11.04 5.33 14.29
N GLU A 100 -11.17 6.31 15.18
CA GLU A 100 -12.35 6.49 16.04
C GLU A 100 -13.54 7.10 15.29
N ASN A 101 -13.27 7.99 14.33
CA ASN A 101 -14.29 8.79 13.66
C ASN A 101 -14.53 8.33 12.22
N GLU A 102 -15.73 8.58 11.72
CA GLU A 102 -16.01 8.46 10.29
C GLU A 102 -15.18 9.48 9.51
N ASN A 103 -14.70 9.07 8.34
CA ASN A 103 -14.01 9.92 7.40
C ASN A 103 -15.02 10.41 6.34
N PRO A 104 -15.39 11.71 6.33
CA PRO A 104 -16.39 12.24 5.39
C PRO A 104 -15.96 12.11 3.93
N ALA A 105 -14.67 12.24 3.63
CA ALA A 105 -14.16 12.15 2.27
C ALA A 105 -14.34 10.75 1.68
N TYR A 106 -14.04 9.72 2.48
CA TYR A 106 -14.26 8.33 2.08
C TYR A 106 -15.75 7.98 1.99
N GLU A 107 -16.61 8.61 2.81
CA GLU A 107 -18.05 8.35 2.79
C GLU A 107 -18.71 8.71 1.46
N HIS A 108 -18.16 9.67 0.70
CA HIS A 108 -18.61 9.96 -0.68
C HIS A 108 -18.57 8.73 -1.59
N ILE A 109 -17.61 7.83 -1.38
CA ILE A 109 -17.48 6.57 -2.13
C ILE A 109 -18.23 5.45 -1.40
N LEU A 110 -17.99 5.29 -0.10
CA LEU A 110 -18.48 4.14 0.67
C LEU A 110 -20.01 4.12 0.77
N SER A 111 -20.66 5.28 0.84
CA SER A 111 -22.13 5.38 0.81
C SER A 111 -22.76 4.81 -0.46
N ARG A 112 -22.01 4.71 -1.57
CA ARG A 112 -22.51 4.26 -2.89
C ARG A 112 -22.36 2.77 -3.15
N LEU A 113 -21.62 2.04 -2.32
CA LEU A 113 -21.31 0.62 -2.54
C LEU A 113 -22.58 -0.25 -2.65
N HIS A 114 -23.63 0.09 -1.90
CA HIS A 114 -24.90 -0.65 -1.91
C HIS A 114 -25.64 -0.58 -3.26
N GLU A 115 -25.31 0.40 -4.11
CA GLU A 115 -25.89 0.57 -5.45
C GLU A 115 -25.16 -0.25 -6.53
N ILE A 116 -23.97 -0.79 -6.21
CA ILE A 116 -23.07 -1.49 -7.14
C ILE A 116 -22.57 -2.84 -6.60
N ARG A 117 -23.44 -3.54 -5.85
CA ARG A 117 -23.08 -4.79 -5.15
C ARG A 117 -22.53 -5.86 -6.08
N TYR A 118 -23.04 -5.97 -7.29
CA TYR A 118 -22.65 -6.99 -8.25
C TYR A 118 -21.67 -6.46 -9.29
N LYS A 119 -20.76 -7.33 -9.74
CA LYS A 119 -19.80 -7.02 -10.81
C LYS A 119 -20.50 -6.39 -12.02
N GLY A 120 -19.89 -5.33 -12.57
CA GLY A 120 -20.39 -4.66 -13.76
C GLY A 120 -21.47 -3.60 -13.51
N GLN A 121 -22.06 -3.55 -12.31
CA GLN A 121 -22.93 -2.46 -11.91
C GLN A 121 -22.14 -1.15 -11.77
N LYS A 122 -22.84 -0.03 -12.01
CA LYS A 122 -22.28 1.32 -11.96
C LYS A 122 -23.29 2.26 -11.31
N THR A 123 -22.78 3.26 -10.61
CA THR A 123 -23.55 4.39 -10.10
C THR A 123 -22.77 5.69 -10.29
N SER A 124 -23.41 6.82 -10.04
CA SER A 124 -22.81 8.16 -10.10
C SER A 124 -22.45 8.65 -8.70
N VAL A 125 -21.25 9.22 -8.57
CA VAL A 125 -20.80 9.90 -7.35
C VAL A 125 -20.78 11.40 -7.64
N PRO A 126 -21.46 12.25 -6.85
CA PRO A 126 -21.31 13.71 -6.98
C PRO A 126 -19.83 14.12 -6.85
N PRO A 127 -19.38 15.16 -7.58
CA PRO A 127 -18.00 15.64 -7.44
C PRO A 127 -17.67 16.02 -5.99
N PHE A 128 -16.50 15.60 -5.53
CA PHE A 128 -15.92 15.95 -4.23
C PHE A 128 -14.41 16.13 -4.37
N SER A 129 -13.77 16.67 -3.34
CA SER A 129 -12.33 16.92 -3.37
C SER A 129 -11.54 15.62 -3.20
N VAL A 130 -10.91 15.13 -4.27
CA VAL A 130 -10.01 13.95 -4.23
C VAL A 130 -8.83 14.17 -3.27
N LYS A 131 -8.42 15.42 -3.04
CA LYS A 131 -7.35 15.76 -2.10
C LYS A 131 -7.68 15.33 -0.66
N GLU A 132 -8.96 15.31 -0.28
CA GLU A 132 -9.40 14.91 1.06
C GLU A 132 -9.28 13.40 1.30
N LEU A 133 -9.02 12.60 0.25
CA LEU A 133 -8.69 11.18 0.38
C LEU A 133 -7.21 10.93 0.72
N LEU A 134 -6.37 11.97 0.66
CA LEU A 134 -4.93 11.87 0.91
C LEU A 134 -4.62 12.10 2.41
N PRO A 135 -3.49 11.59 2.92
CA PRO A 135 -3.05 11.91 4.27
C PRO A 135 -2.71 13.40 4.43
N PRO A 136 -2.73 13.94 5.66
CA PRO A 136 -2.50 15.36 5.89
C PRO A 136 -1.07 15.80 5.54
N GLU A 137 -0.06 14.96 5.79
CA GLU A 137 1.32 15.22 5.40
C GLU A 137 1.67 14.56 4.06
N LEU A 138 1.73 15.37 3.00
CA LEU A 138 2.02 14.91 1.64
C LEU A 138 3.51 14.92 1.30
N SER A 139 4.34 15.61 2.09
CA SER A 139 5.78 15.73 1.83
C SER A 139 6.56 14.47 2.23
N GLN A 140 5.95 13.56 3.00
CA GLN A 140 6.58 12.33 3.49
C GLN A 140 6.04 11.09 2.76
N PHE A 141 6.78 10.62 1.75
CA PHE A 141 6.43 9.45 0.96
C PHE A 141 7.66 8.62 0.57
N PHE A 142 7.40 7.41 0.13
CA PHE A 142 8.36 6.51 -0.48
C PHE A 142 8.18 6.46 -2.00
N ARG A 143 9.28 6.42 -2.74
CA ARG A 143 9.32 6.38 -4.21
C ARG A 143 10.11 5.17 -4.70
N TYR A 144 9.52 4.37 -5.59
CA TYR A 144 10.22 3.25 -6.22
C TYR A 144 9.62 2.85 -7.58
N ASN A 145 10.40 2.15 -8.40
CA ASN A 145 9.93 1.56 -9.66
C ASN A 145 9.34 0.16 -9.40
N GLY A 146 8.09 -0.04 -9.83
CA GLY A 146 7.35 -1.28 -9.63
C GLY A 146 6.46 -1.66 -10.80
N SER A 147 5.40 -2.41 -10.48
CA SER A 147 4.46 -2.93 -11.47
C SER A 147 3.02 -2.61 -11.11
N LEU A 148 2.11 -2.89 -12.04
CA LEU A 148 0.73 -3.16 -11.68
C LEU A 148 0.68 -4.32 -10.67
N THR A 149 -0.24 -4.23 -9.71
CA THR A 149 -0.46 -5.29 -8.71
C THR A 149 -1.47 -6.34 -9.17
N THR A 150 -2.17 -6.06 -10.28
CA THR A 150 -3.10 -6.97 -10.95
C THR A 150 -2.54 -7.44 -12.30
N PRO A 151 -2.98 -8.61 -12.81
CA PRO A 151 -2.59 -9.05 -14.15
C PRO A 151 -2.91 -8.00 -15.23
N PRO A 152 -2.03 -7.78 -16.23
CA PRO A 152 -0.84 -8.58 -16.57
C PRO A 152 0.45 -8.16 -15.83
N CYS A 153 0.38 -7.34 -14.80
CA CYS A 153 1.53 -6.92 -13.98
C CYS A 153 2.68 -6.24 -14.73
N TYR A 154 2.39 -5.42 -15.74
CA TYR A 154 3.45 -4.67 -16.40
C TYR A 154 4.30 -3.86 -15.40
N GLN A 155 5.62 -3.91 -15.55
CA GLN A 155 6.58 -3.15 -14.74
C GLN A 155 6.68 -1.70 -15.23
N SER A 156 5.55 -1.01 -15.21
CA SER A 156 5.34 0.31 -15.81
C SER A 156 5.07 1.42 -14.79
N VAL A 157 5.07 1.10 -13.49
CA VAL A 157 4.58 2.00 -12.45
C VAL A 157 5.73 2.66 -11.69
N VAL A 158 5.71 3.98 -11.62
CA VAL A 158 6.41 4.75 -10.59
C VAL A 158 5.50 4.87 -9.38
N TRP A 159 5.83 4.18 -8.30
CA TRP A 159 5.05 4.17 -7.07
C TRP A 159 5.40 5.35 -6.18
N THR A 160 4.38 6.01 -5.62
CA THR A 160 4.50 6.95 -4.51
C THR A 160 3.62 6.44 -3.38
N VAL A 161 4.21 5.93 -2.30
CA VAL A 161 3.46 5.41 -1.14
C VAL A 161 3.63 6.38 0.01
N PHE A 162 2.55 6.99 0.49
CA PHE A 162 2.63 7.94 1.60
C PHE A 162 3.01 7.22 2.90
N SER A 163 3.84 7.88 3.71
CA SER A 163 4.29 7.34 4.99
C SER A 163 3.18 7.37 6.05
N GLN A 164 2.41 8.46 6.07
CA GLN A 164 1.23 8.60 6.91
C GLN A 164 0.03 7.89 6.31
N LYS A 165 -0.79 7.33 7.19
CA LYS A 165 -2.01 6.61 6.84
C LYS A 165 -3.21 7.52 6.97
N VAL A 166 -4.28 7.17 6.25
CA VAL A 166 -5.60 7.77 6.46
C VAL A 166 -6.43 6.87 7.36
N GLN A 167 -7.27 7.47 8.20
CA GLN A 167 -8.18 6.75 9.07
C GLN A 167 -9.60 6.76 8.51
N ILE A 168 -10.28 5.62 8.62
CA ILE A 168 -11.74 5.47 8.44
C ILE A 168 -12.32 4.79 9.68
N SER A 169 -13.62 4.92 9.94
CA SER A 169 -14.23 4.24 11.08
C SER A 169 -14.30 2.73 10.87
N ALA A 170 -14.48 1.98 11.97
CA ALA A 170 -14.72 0.54 11.90
C ALA A 170 -15.95 0.20 11.02
N GLY A 171 -17.04 0.97 11.15
CA GLY A 171 -18.25 0.77 10.33
C GLY A 171 -18.03 1.06 8.84
N GLN A 172 -17.16 2.03 8.51
CA GLN A 172 -16.76 2.29 7.13
C GLN A 172 -15.93 1.14 6.53
N LEU A 173 -15.01 0.57 7.33
CA LEU A 173 -14.24 -0.60 6.91
C LEU A 173 -15.14 -1.83 6.72
N GLU A 174 -16.06 -2.10 7.63
CA GLU A 174 -17.03 -3.21 7.50
C GLU A 174 -17.89 -3.04 6.24
N LYS A 175 -18.37 -1.82 5.96
CA LYS A 175 -19.10 -1.52 4.72
C LYS A 175 -18.28 -1.87 3.47
N LEU A 176 -16.99 -1.55 3.47
CA LEU A 176 -16.08 -1.90 2.38
C LEU A 176 -15.88 -3.42 2.26
N GLN A 177 -15.74 -4.12 3.39
CA GLN A 177 -15.44 -5.55 3.45
C GLN A 177 -16.64 -6.46 3.12
N GLU A 178 -17.89 -5.99 3.28
CA GLU A 178 -19.07 -6.87 3.22
C GLU A 178 -20.05 -6.56 2.07
N THR A 179 -19.98 -5.37 1.47
CA THR A 179 -21.06 -4.91 0.57
C THR A 179 -20.97 -5.49 -0.84
N LEU A 180 -19.75 -5.59 -1.38
CA LEU A 180 -19.50 -5.95 -2.78
C LEU A 180 -19.39 -7.46 -2.94
N LEU A 181 -19.84 -7.97 -4.09
CA LEU A 181 -19.92 -9.39 -4.41
C LEU A 181 -19.09 -9.72 -5.65
N SER A 182 -18.32 -10.80 -5.58
CA SER A 182 -17.44 -11.27 -6.64
C SER A 182 -18.16 -12.01 -7.78
N ARG A 183 -19.40 -12.45 -7.56
CA ARG A 183 -20.23 -13.20 -8.53
C ARG A 183 -21.68 -12.73 -8.54
N GLU A 184 -22.27 -12.74 -9.73
CA GLU A 184 -23.71 -12.50 -9.95
C GLU A 184 -24.59 -13.74 -9.70
N ARG A 185 -24.00 -14.94 -9.60
CA ARG A 185 -24.75 -16.20 -9.44
C ARG A 185 -24.65 -16.74 -8.02
N GLU A 186 -25.72 -17.41 -7.59
CA GLU A 186 -25.82 -18.09 -6.30
C GLU A 186 -24.82 -19.26 -6.16
N PRO A 187 -24.24 -19.47 -4.96
CA PRO A 187 -24.33 -18.57 -3.80
C PRO A 187 -23.51 -17.29 -4.01
N ALA A 188 -24.09 -16.15 -3.65
CA ALA A 188 -23.38 -14.87 -3.65
C ALA A 188 -22.12 -14.96 -2.78
N GLN A 189 -20.98 -14.57 -3.33
CA GLN A 189 -19.69 -14.57 -2.63
C GLN A 189 -19.21 -13.13 -2.46
N VAL A 190 -18.95 -12.72 -1.23
CA VAL A 190 -18.38 -11.40 -0.90
C VAL A 190 -17.05 -11.22 -1.63
N LEU A 191 -16.81 -10.01 -2.13
CA LEU A 191 -15.52 -9.61 -2.66
C LEU A 191 -14.62 -9.21 -1.50
N GLU A 192 -13.72 -10.10 -1.13
CA GLU A 192 -12.75 -9.92 -0.05
C GLU A 192 -11.36 -10.35 -0.50
N GLN A 193 -10.35 -9.96 0.29
CA GLN A 193 -8.94 -10.30 0.06
C GLN A 193 -8.46 -9.96 -1.36
N ASN A 194 -8.87 -8.81 -1.88
CA ASN A 194 -8.53 -8.37 -3.23
C ASN A 194 -7.17 -7.65 -3.31
N TYR A 195 -6.23 -8.00 -2.43
CA TYR A 195 -4.90 -7.42 -2.33
C TYR A 195 -3.81 -8.46 -2.63
N ARG A 196 -2.78 -8.08 -3.38
CA ARG A 196 -1.59 -8.89 -3.65
C ARG A 196 -0.61 -8.75 -2.48
N VAL A 197 -0.06 -9.89 -2.04
CA VAL A 197 0.98 -9.92 -1.02
C VAL A 197 2.27 -9.20 -1.48
N PRO A 198 3.06 -8.63 -0.55
CA PRO A 198 4.35 -8.02 -0.87
C PRO A 198 5.24 -8.95 -1.70
N GLN A 199 5.93 -8.36 -2.67
CA GLN A 199 6.84 -9.08 -3.57
C GLN A 199 8.29 -8.80 -3.18
N PRO A 200 9.24 -9.70 -3.49
CA PRO A 200 10.65 -9.46 -3.23
C PRO A 200 11.14 -8.12 -3.80
N LEU A 201 11.95 -7.40 -3.01
CA LEU A 201 12.48 -6.10 -3.43
C LEU A 201 13.45 -6.25 -4.61
N ASN A 202 14.12 -7.41 -4.75
CA ASN A 202 15.04 -7.72 -5.84
C ASN A 202 16.08 -6.60 -6.07
N GLN A 203 16.71 -6.15 -4.98
CA GLN A 203 17.75 -5.11 -4.98
C GLN A 203 17.31 -3.73 -5.49
N ARG A 204 16.02 -3.50 -5.76
CA ARG A 204 15.50 -2.17 -6.10
C ARG A 204 15.71 -1.21 -4.92
N LYS A 205 16.02 0.04 -5.24
CA LYS A 205 16.07 1.12 -4.25
C LYS A 205 14.66 1.63 -3.98
N VAL A 206 14.38 1.89 -2.70
CA VAL A 206 13.22 2.66 -2.25
C VAL A 206 13.77 3.98 -1.71
N LEU A 207 13.34 5.10 -2.29
CA LEU A 207 13.74 6.43 -1.87
C LEU A 207 12.70 6.97 -0.89
N ALA A 208 13.13 7.67 0.16
CA ALA A 208 12.25 8.45 1.03
C ALA A 208 12.40 9.93 0.70
N SER A 209 11.31 10.69 0.71
CA SER A 209 11.32 12.15 0.52
C SER A 209 11.63 12.95 1.80
N PHE A 210 11.88 12.24 2.91
CA PHE A 210 12.07 12.79 4.24
C PHE A 210 13.22 12.07 4.94
N ASN A 211 13.84 12.72 5.92
CA ASN A 211 14.88 12.10 6.73
C ASN A 211 14.26 11.07 7.66
N GLN A 212 14.81 9.86 7.65
CA GLN A 212 14.48 8.82 8.62
C GLN A 212 15.38 8.96 9.85
N ASP A 213 15.35 10.11 10.51
CA ASP A 213 16.10 10.31 11.75
C ASP A 213 15.31 9.73 12.93
N GLU A 214 15.20 8.41 13.04
CA GLU A 214 14.98 7.69 14.32
C GLU A 214 15.45 6.23 14.19
N SER A 215 16.76 6.02 14.21
CA SER A 215 17.28 4.79 14.80
C SER A 215 17.19 4.99 16.32
N PRO A 216 16.53 4.11 17.10
CA PRO A 216 16.48 4.23 18.56
C PRO A 216 17.85 4.07 19.23
N TYR A 217 18.87 3.74 18.43
CA TYR A 217 20.26 3.69 18.85
C TYR A 217 21.08 4.64 17.98
N THR A 218 21.73 5.58 18.63
CA THR A 218 22.82 6.35 18.04
C THR A 218 24.02 5.42 17.78
N THR A 219 24.86 5.76 16.81
CA THR A 219 26.11 5.02 16.55
C THR A 219 26.98 4.91 17.81
N GLY A 220 26.93 5.91 18.70
CA GLY A 220 27.60 5.90 19.99
C GLY A 220 27.06 4.83 20.95
N GLU A 221 25.75 4.60 20.99
CA GLU A 221 25.13 3.57 21.83
C GLU A 221 25.40 2.15 21.33
N MET A 222 25.46 1.95 20.00
CA MET A 222 25.86 0.65 19.46
C MET A 222 27.34 0.33 19.75
N LEU A 223 28.22 1.34 19.69
CA LEU A 223 29.62 1.19 20.05
C LEU A 223 29.79 0.90 21.55
N SER A 224 29.02 1.58 22.42
CA SER A 224 29.11 1.37 23.87
C SER A 224 28.65 -0.03 24.29
N ILE A 225 27.56 -0.55 23.69
CA ILE A 225 27.11 -1.93 23.90
C ILE A 225 28.17 -2.92 23.42
N GLY A 226 28.76 -2.69 22.24
CA GLY A 226 29.81 -3.55 21.69
C GLY A 226 31.06 -3.62 22.60
N VAL A 227 31.53 -2.47 23.09
CA VAL A 227 32.66 -2.40 24.02
C VAL A 227 32.32 -3.04 25.37
N GLY A 228 31.12 -2.80 25.90
CA GLY A 228 30.67 -3.39 27.16
C GLY A 228 30.65 -4.92 27.14
N ILE A 229 30.14 -5.52 26.05
CA ILE A 229 30.15 -6.98 25.87
C ILE A 229 31.58 -7.53 25.79
N LEU A 230 32.47 -6.84 25.06
CA LEU A 230 33.87 -7.26 24.91
C LEU A 230 34.61 -7.23 26.25
N VAL A 231 34.50 -6.14 27.00
CA VAL A 231 35.14 -5.98 28.32
C VAL A 231 34.58 -6.99 29.32
N GLY A 232 33.25 -7.15 29.36
CA GLY A 232 32.61 -8.14 30.23
C GLY A 232 33.08 -9.56 29.95
N SER A 233 33.20 -9.93 28.67
CA SER A 233 33.71 -11.24 28.24
C SER A 233 35.17 -11.45 28.65
N LEU A 234 36.02 -10.42 28.50
CA LEU A 234 37.42 -10.48 28.90
C LEU A 234 37.58 -10.63 30.42
N CYS A 235 36.80 -9.87 31.21
CA CYS A 235 36.76 -10.00 32.66
C CYS A 235 36.37 -11.41 33.09
N LEU A 236 35.37 -12.01 32.43
CA LEU A 236 34.91 -13.36 32.74
C LEU A 236 35.98 -14.41 32.45
N VAL A 237 36.69 -14.29 31.32
CA VAL A 237 37.85 -15.15 30.99
C VAL A 237 38.95 -15.05 32.04
N VAL A 238 39.28 -13.83 32.48
CA VAL A 238 40.30 -13.59 33.52
C VAL A 238 39.88 -14.21 34.85
N VAL A 239 38.63 -14.04 35.26
CA VAL A 239 38.10 -14.66 36.49
C VAL A 239 38.17 -16.19 36.41
N VAL A 240 37.73 -16.78 35.30
CA VAL A 240 37.80 -18.23 35.07
C VAL A 240 39.25 -18.72 35.11
N TYR A 241 40.18 -17.99 34.49
CA TYR A 241 41.61 -18.30 34.52
C TYR A 241 42.16 -18.34 35.96
N PHE A 242 41.85 -17.34 36.78
CA PHE A 242 42.31 -17.30 38.18
C PHE A 242 41.66 -18.38 39.05
N ILE A 243 40.39 -18.72 38.83
CA ILE A 243 39.72 -19.83 39.50
C ILE A 243 40.41 -21.15 39.14
N ALA A 244 40.66 -21.41 37.85
CA ALA A 244 41.32 -22.62 37.37
C ALA A 244 42.74 -22.77 37.95
N LYS A 245 43.51 -21.68 38.03
CA LYS A 245 44.85 -21.66 38.60
C LYS A 245 44.89 -21.95 40.11
N LYS A 246 43.82 -21.65 40.85
CA LYS A 246 43.74 -21.87 42.31
C LYS A 246 43.34 -23.31 42.68
N ILE A 247 42.87 -24.09 41.71
CA ILE A 247 42.41 -25.48 41.87
C ILE A 247 43.54 -26.49 41.51
N GLN A 248 44.63 -26.02 40.88
CA GLN A 248 45.87 -26.79 40.66
C GLN A 248 46.84 -26.60 41.83
#